data_AF-A0AA37SJK3-F1
#
_entry.id   AF-A0AA37SJK3-F1
#
_cell.length_a   1.000
_cell.length_b   1.000
_cell.length_c   1.000
_cell.angle_alpha   90.00
_cell.angle_beta   90.00
_cell.angle_gamma   90.00
#
_symmetry.space_group_name_H-M   'P 1'
#
loop_
_entity.id
_entity.type
_entity.pdbx_description
1 polymer ?
#
loop_
_entity_poly.entity_id
_entity_poly.type
_entity_poly.pdbx_seq_one_letter_code
_entity_poly.pdbx_strand_id
1 'polypeptide(L)'
;MNCDAHHSTIVAQSARPVPAAQRECLLNCGYTDEDLSLDYASPHYSLIIFSFWGDLYYRTYAQHDGQTVLTYTPSNLGYNDLTTFYEADLRNRGVPEEGIQAFRYFRANMVYQGPSDEPLFRKNLREILTAIPADTQVILLLSSENPASMPSEILERHQSMNRWTKTEQKNFPNVSVIPIDDFVENPDEQTTSTHFTRIVYQRLALRLKQVYRYLERNHPVPEQQVSA
;
A
#
# COMPACT_ATOMS: atom_id res chain seq x y z
N MET A 1 -15.59 -4.34 -8.25
CA MET A 1 -15.30 -3.85 -6.88
C MET A 1 -13.82 -3.50 -6.83
N ASN A 2 -13.42 -2.33 -6.31
CA ASN A 2 -11.98 -2.01 -6.21
C ASN A 2 -11.47 -2.43 -4.83
N CYS A 3 -10.74 -3.54 -4.77
CA CYS A 3 -9.88 -3.86 -3.64
C CYS A 3 -8.61 -3.01 -3.78
N ASP A 4 -8.26 -2.22 -2.76
CA ASP A 4 -7.14 -1.29 -2.89
C ASP A 4 -5.80 -2.04 -2.73
N ALA A 5 -5.17 -2.35 -3.86
CA ALA A 5 -3.89 -3.03 -3.97
C ALA A 5 -2.70 -2.21 -3.41
N HIS A 6 -2.91 -0.96 -2.97
CA HIS A 6 -1.86 -0.07 -2.48
C HIS A 6 -1.62 -0.14 -0.96
N HIS A 7 -2.28 -1.06 -0.24
CA HIS A 7 -2.08 -1.28 1.19
C HIS A 7 -1.00 -2.35 1.46
N SER A 8 -0.12 -2.12 2.44
CA SER A 8 1.02 -3.00 2.73
C SER A 8 0.62 -4.47 2.93
N THR A 9 -0.53 -4.74 3.56
CA THR A 9 -1.04 -6.11 3.77
C THR A 9 -1.23 -6.89 2.47
N ILE A 10 -1.79 -6.28 1.43
CA ILE A 10 -2.08 -6.97 0.16
C ILE A 10 -0.81 -7.08 -0.69
N VAL A 11 0.03 -6.04 -0.67
CA VAL A 11 1.36 -6.09 -1.31
C VAL A 11 2.22 -7.19 -0.66
N ALA A 12 2.22 -7.32 0.67
CA ALA A 12 2.95 -8.39 1.36
C ALA A 12 2.39 -9.79 1.06
N GLN A 13 1.09 -9.91 0.80
CA GLN A 13 0.48 -11.18 0.40
C GLN A 13 0.89 -11.58 -1.02
N SER A 14 1.02 -10.64 -1.95
CA SER A 14 1.53 -10.91 -3.30
C SER A 14 3.03 -11.21 -3.35
N ALA A 15 3.78 -10.93 -2.27
CA ALA A 15 5.21 -11.25 -2.13
C ALA A 15 5.53 -12.74 -2.23
N ARG A 16 4.55 -13.60 -1.94
CA ARG A 16 4.74 -15.06 -1.78
C ARG A 16 3.49 -15.81 -2.20
N PRO A 17 3.60 -17.11 -2.51
CA PRO A 17 2.41 -17.94 -2.67
C PRO A 17 1.52 -17.87 -1.43
N VAL A 18 0.29 -17.37 -1.61
CA VAL A 18 -0.71 -17.28 -0.53
C VAL A 18 -1.23 -18.69 -0.24
N PRO A 19 -1.22 -19.15 1.03
CA PRO A 19 -1.78 -20.45 1.39
C PRO A 19 -3.23 -20.61 0.91
N ALA A 20 -3.61 -21.80 0.45
CA ALA A 20 -4.91 -22.03 -0.19
C ALA A 20 -6.11 -21.54 0.64
N ALA A 21 -6.11 -21.80 1.95
CA ALA A 21 -7.18 -21.34 2.85
C ALA A 21 -7.25 -19.81 2.98
N GLN A 22 -6.10 -19.12 2.98
CA GLN A 22 -6.06 -17.65 3.01
C GLN A 22 -6.55 -17.08 1.67
N ARG A 23 -6.11 -17.68 0.55
CA ARG A 23 -6.55 -17.29 -0.78
C ARG A 23 -8.06 -17.44 -0.94
N GLU A 24 -8.62 -18.57 -0.53
CA GLU A 24 -10.07 -18.79 -0.54
C GLU A 24 -10.82 -17.72 0.27
N CYS A 25 -10.33 -17.39 1.48
CA CYS A 25 -10.92 -16.33 2.29
C CYS A 25 -10.89 -14.96 1.59
N LEU A 26 -9.76 -14.60 0.98
CA LEU A 26 -9.60 -13.32 0.25
C LEU A 26 -10.54 -13.25 -0.95
N LEU A 27 -10.59 -14.30 -1.78
CA LEU A 27 -11.48 -14.36 -2.94
C LEU A 27 -12.96 -14.25 -2.54
N ASN A 28 -13.36 -14.93 -1.46
CA ASN A 28 -14.72 -14.81 -0.92
C ASN A 28 -15.02 -13.42 -0.34
N CYS A 29 -14.00 -12.64 0.05
CA CYS A 29 -14.14 -11.24 0.44
C CYS A 29 -14.14 -10.27 -0.76
N GLY A 30 -14.10 -10.78 -2.00
CA GLY A 30 -14.19 -9.98 -3.22
C GLY A 30 -12.85 -9.56 -3.82
N TYR A 31 -11.72 -10.07 -3.30
CA TYR A 31 -10.43 -9.98 -3.99
C TYR A 31 -10.43 -10.85 -5.24
N THR A 32 -9.57 -10.49 -6.18
CA THR A 32 -9.30 -11.25 -7.41
C THR A 32 -7.91 -11.87 -7.35
N ASP A 33 -7.63 -12.79 -8.27
CA ASP A 33 -6.28 -13.33 -8.41
C ASP A 33 -5.27 -12.27 -8.83
N GLU A 34 -5.71 -11.29 -9.64
CA GLU A 34 -4.87 -10.18 -10.08
C GLU A 34 -4.40 -9.32 -8.90
N ASP A 35 -5.26 -9.12 -7.89
CA ASP A 35 -4.90 -8.40 -6.65
C ASP A 35 -3.80 -9.13 -5.85
N LEU A 36 -3.68 -10.45 -6.03
CA LEU A 36 -2.75 -11.32 -5.29
C LEU A 36 -1.50 -11.70 -6.10
N SER A 37 -1.39 -11.23 -7.35
CA SER A 37 -0.32 -11.61 -8.29
C SER A 37 0.54 -10.43 -8.74
N LEU A 38 0.78 -9.44 -7.87
CA LEU A 38 1.64 -8.31 -8.19
C LEU A 38 3.09 -8.79 -8.44
N ASP A 39 3.61 -8.55 -9.65
CA ASP A 39 4.97 -8.92 -10.06
C ASP A 39 6.05 -7.94 -9.54
N TYR A 40 5.80 -7.21 -8.45
CA TYR A 40 6.67 -6.10 -8.05
C TYR A 40 8.11 -6.55 -7.70
N ALA A 41 8.33 -7.82 -7.38
CA ALA A 41 9.63 -8.39 -7.04
C ALA A 41 10.38 -8.96 -8.26
N SER A 42 9.90 -8.69 -9.48
CA SER A 42 10.54 -9.15 -10.71
C SER A 42 11.98 -8.65 -10.84
N PRO A 43 12.95 -9.52 -11.23
CA PRO A 43 14.33 -9.10 -11.48
C PRO A 43 14.47 -8.18 -12.69
N HIS A 44 13.40 -7.97 -13.47
CA HIS A 44 13.38 -7.04 -14.58
C HIS A 44 13.30 -5.57 -14.14
N TYR A 45 12.98 -5.29 -12.88
CA TYR A 45 12.92 -3.93 -12.36
C TYR A 45 14.26 -3.50 -11.76
N SER A 46 14.81 -2.41 -12.29
CA SER A 46 15.99 -1.74 -11.72
C SER A 46 15.63 -0.74 -10.61
N LEU A 47 14.39 -0.25 -10.62
CA LEU A 47 13.86 0.70 -9.64
C LEU A 47 12.40 0.40 -9.34
N ILE A 48 12.06 0.29 -8.06
CA ILE A 48 10.69 0.17 -7.56
C ILE A 48 10.39 1.33 -6.62
N ILE A 49 9.18 1.90 -6.71
CA ILE A 49 8.74 3.01 -5.86
C ILE A 49 7.43 2.60 -5.19
N PHE A 50 7.39 2.68 -3.86
CA PHE A 50 6.18 2.43 -3.09
C PHE A 50 5.72 3.67 -2.35
N SER A 51 4.40 3.87 -2.28
CA SER A 51 3.74 4.76 -1.33
C SER A 51 2.66 3.98 -0.57
N PHE A 52 2.93 3.62 0.68
CA PHE A 52 1.98 2.90 1.54
C PHE A 52 1.01 3.84 2.27
N TRP A 53 0.58 4.92 1.61
CA TRP A 53 -0.32 5.90 2.24
C TRP A 53 -1.72 5.33 2.50
N GLY A 54 -2.08 4.21 1.86
CA GLY A 54 -3.28 3.46 2.20
C GLY A 54 -3.30 3.05 3.69
N ASP A 55 -2.18 2.59 4.23
CA ASP A 55 -2.08 2.17 5.64
C ASP A 55 -2.39 3.28 6.65
N LEU A 56 -2.43 4.55 6.24
CA LEU A 56 -2.79 5.68 7.10
C LEU A 56 -4.27 5.66 7.49
N TYR A 57 -5.15 5.16 6.61
CA TYR A 57 -6.60 5.29 6.79
C TYR A 57 -7.33 3.95 6.77
N TYR A 58 -6.89 3.05 5.90
CA TYR A 58 -7.58 1.78 5.71
C TYR A 58 -7.61 0.96 7.00
N ARG A 59 -8.72 0.24 7.16
CA ARG A 59 -8.97 -0.62 8.31
C ARG A 59 -8.53 -2.03 8.00
N THR A 60 -7.98 -2.68 9.02
CA THR A 60 -7.56 -4.07 8.97
C THR A 60 -8.61 -4.95 9.65
N TYR A 61 -8.74 -6.16 9.11
CA TYR A 61 -9.67 -7.16 9.60
C TYR A 61 -8.96 -8.51 9.66
N ALA A 62 -9.18 -9.25 10.73
CA ALA A 62 -8.65 -10.60 10.92
C ALA A 62 -9.78 -11.62 10.81
N GLN A 63 -9.52 -12.76 10.18
CA GLN A 63 -10.48 -13.85 10.11
C GLN A 63 -10.65 -14.49 11.51
N HIS A 64 -11.89 -14.76 11.92
CA HIS A 64 -12.21 -15.26 13.27
C HIS A 64 -11.44 -16.53 13.66
N ASP A 65 -11.44 -17.55 12.80
CA ASP A 65 -10.79 -18.86 13.02
C ASP A 65 -9.64 -19.12 12.04
N GLY A 66 -9.01 -18.06 11.53
CA GLY A 66 -8.02 -18.16 10.47
C GLY A 66 -6.78 -17.30 10.70
N GLN A 67 -5.86 -17.35 9.73
CA GLN A 67 -4.64 -16.53 9.71
C GLN A 67 -4.73 -15.36 8.74
N THR A 68 -5.86 -15.19 8.06
CA THR A 68 -6.05 -14.17 7.05
C THR A 68 -6.23 -12.81 7.71
N VAL A 69 -5.36 -11.88 7.37
CA VAL A 69 -5.54 -10.45 7.67
C VAL A 69 -5.68 -9.74 6.34
N LEU A 70 -6.67 -8.88 6.21
CA LEU A 70 -6.91 -8.11 5.00
C LEU A 70 -7.28 -6.67 5.34
N THR A 71 -7.12 -5.80 4.36
CA THR A 71 -7.78 -4.49 4.36
C THR A 71 -9.05 -4.61 3.54
N TYR A 72 -10.05 -3.78 3.76
CA TYR A 72 -11.23 -3.80 2.88
C TYR A 72 -11.83 -2.41 2.86
N THR A 73 -12.12 -1.90 1.67
CA THR A 73 -13.15 -0.88 1.51
C THR A 73 -13.85 -1.02 0.16
N PRO A 74 -15.15 -1.29 0.14
CA PRO A 74 -15.95 -1.08 -1.04
C PRO A 74 -15.86 0.38 -1.46
N SER A 75 -15.74 0.60 -2.78
CA SER A 75 -15.82 1.93 -3.37
C SER A 75 -17.05 2.66 -2.82
N ASN A 76 -16.88 3.92 -2.39
CA ASN A 76 -17.91 4.79 -1.80
C ASN A 76 -18.26 4.59 -0.31
N LEU A 77 -17.54 3.77 0.46
CA LEU A 77 -17.71 3.67 1.93
C LEU A 77 -16.64 4.41 2.75
N GLY A 78 -15.60 4.93 2.10
CA GLY A 78 -14.49 5.62 2.76
C GLY A 78 -13.67 4.67 3.62
N TYR A 79 -13.07 5.17 4.71
CA TYR A 79 -12.17 4.38 5.56
C TYR A 79 -12.81 3.93 6.89
N ASN A 80 -14.13 3.74 6.85
CA ASN A 80 -14.92 3.37 8.03
C ASN A 80 -14.81 1.87 8.34
N ASP A 81 -15.14 1.50 9.57
CA ASP A 81 -15.27 0.10 9.96
C ASP A 81 -16.49 -0.53 9.27
N LEU A 82 -16.22 -1.48 8.38
CA LEU A 82 -17.21 -2.20 7.60
C LEU A 82 -18.15 -3.06 8.42
N THR A 83 -17.75 -3.49 9.61
CA THR A 83 -18.60 -4.29 10.50
C THR A 83 -19.79 -3.50 11.04
N THR A 84 -19.72 -2.16 10.96
CA THR A 84 -20.80 -1.24 11.39
C THR A 84 -21.89 -1.04 10.34
N PHE A 85 -21.66 -1.41 9.08
CA PHE A 85 -22.61 -1.22 7.99
C PHE A 85 -23.61 -2.38 7.90
N TYR A 86 -24.77 -2.12 7.29
CA TYR A 86 -25.75 -3.13 6.92
C TYR A 86 -25.83 -3.31 5.41
N GLU A 87 -26.32 -4.46 4.96
CA GLU A 87 -26.47 -4.75 3.54
C GLU A 87 -27.30 -3.67 2.81
N ALA A 88 -28.34 -3.16 3.48
CA ALA A 88 -29.16 -2.07 2.94
C ALA A 88 -28.34 -0.81 2.64
N ASP A 89 -27.34 -0.48 3.46
CA ASP A 89 -26.46 0.67 3.24
C ASP A 89 -25.63 0.50 1.96
N LEU A 90 -25.12 -0.71 1.73
CA LEU A 90 -24.35 -1.04 0.52
C LEU A 90 -25.24 -1.00 -0.72
N ARG A 91 -26.46 -1.56 -0.65
CA ARG A 91 -27.42 -1.52 -1.76
C ARG A 91 -27.83 -0.09 -2.12
N ASN A 92 -28.09 0.75 -1.11
CA ASN A 92 -28.43 2.17 -1.30
C ASN A 92 -27.30 2.96 -1.97
N ARG A 93 -26.06 2.48 -1.88
CA ARG A 93 -24.87 3.07 -2.53
C ARG A 93 -24.56 2.44 -3.89
N GLY A 94 -25.43 1.55 -4.40
CA GLY A 94 -25.30 0.94 -5.71
C GLY A 94 -24.25 -0.17 -5.81
N VAL A 95 -23.87 -0.81 -4.69
CA VAL A 95 -22.98 -1.97 -4.72
C VAL A 95 -23.66 -3.12 -5.49
N PRO A 96 -23.00 -3.73 -6.50
CA PRO A 96 -23.57 -4.82 -7.30
C PRO A 96 -23.74 -6.10 -6.46
N GLU A 97 -24.57 -7.03 -6.93
CA GLU A 97 -24.93 -8.25 -6.16
C GLU A 97 -23.70 -9.10 -5.81
N GLU A 98 -22.72 -9.23 -6.71
CA GLU A 98 -21.43 -9.89 -6.42
C GLU A 98 -20.74 -9.29 -5.19
N GLY A 99 -20.82 -7.97 -5.04
CA GLY A 99 -20.23 -7.27 -3.90
C GLY A 99 -21.06 -7.38 -2.63
N ILE A 100 -22.38 -7.55 -2.76
CA ILE A 100 -23.22 -7.89 -1.63
C ILE A 100 -22.91 -9.30 -1.11
N GLN A 101 -22.66 -10.27 -2.00
CA GLN A 101 -22.26 -11.62 -1.59
C GLN A 101 -20.90 -11.62 -0.88
N ALA A 102 -19.92 -10.90 -1.43
CA ALA A 102 -18.63 -10.71 -0.78
C ALA A 102 -18.76 -10.05 0.61
N PHE A 103 -19.61 -9.03 0.74
CA PHE A 103 -19.89 -8.37 2.01
C PHE A 103 -20.54 -9.31 3.04
N ARG A 104 -21.48 -10.18 2.62
CA ARG A 104 -22.10 -11.17 3.51
C ARG A 104 -21.07 -12.14 4.06
N TYR A 105 -20.18 -12.65 3.20
CA TYR A 105 -19.08 -13.51 3.63
C TYR A 105 -18.15 -12.77 4.59
N PHE A 106 -17.70 -11.57 4.21
CA PHE A 106 -16.86 -10.72 5.03
C PHE A 106 -17.45 -10.52 6.43
N ARG A 107 -18.72 -10.11 6.51
CA ARG A 107 -19.40 -9.84 7.79
C ARG A 107 -19.50 -11.08 8.68
N ALA A 108 -19.66 -12.27 8.09
CA ALA A 108 -19.78 -13.51 8.83
C ALA A 108 -18.42 -14.02 9.36
N ASN A 109 -17.31 -13.66 8.72
CA ASN A 109 -16.01 -14.30 8.96
C ASN A 109 -14.91 -13.37 9.48
N MET A 110 -15.09 -12.06 9.38
CA MET A 110 -14.04 -11.07 9.64
C MET A 110 -14.33 -10.25 10.90
N VAL A 111 -13.27 -9.98 11.66
CA VAL A 111 -13.27 -9.21 12.90
C VAL A 111 -12.48 -7.93 12.69
N TYR A 112 -13.08 -6.78 13.04
CA TYR A 112 -12.41 -5.49 12.97
C TYR A 112 -11.23 -5.40 13.94
N GLN A 113 -10.06 -5.00 13.43
CA GLN A 113 -8.82 -4.83 14.20
C GLN A 113 -8.38 -3.36 14.31
N GLY A 114 -9.05 -2.44 13.61
CA GLY A 114 -8.63 -1.04 13.58
C GLY A 114 -7.63 -0.71 12.47
N PRO A 115 -6.99 0.47 12.53
CA PRO A 115 -5.91 0.82 11.62
C PRO A 115 -4.71 -0.12 11.78
N SER A 116 -3.89 -0.26 10.73
CA SER A 116 -2.67 -1.07 10.75
C SER A 116 -1.76 -0.68 11.93
N ASP A 117 -1.34 -1.61 12.78
CA ASP A 117 -0.47 -1.29 13.91
C ASP A 117 1.02 -1.42 13.54
N GLU A 118 1.91 -1.04 14.47
CA GLU A 118 3.35 -1.10 14.23
C GLU A 118 3.83 -2.52 13.88
N PRO A 119 3.50 -3.57 14.67
CA PRO A 119 3.93 -4.93 14.37
C PRO A 119 3.49 -5.41 12.98
N LEU A 120 2.22 -5.20 12.62
CA LEU A 120 1.70 -5.63 11.31
C LEU A 120 2.38 -4.89 10.18
N PHE A 121 2.43 -3.55 10.24
CA PHE A 121 3.02 -2.73 9.19
C PHE A 121 4.49 -3.07 8.96
N ARG A 122 5.28 -3.18 10.03
CA ARG A 122 6.71 -3.49 9.94
C ARG A 122 6.95 -4.91 9.44
N LYS A 123 6.13 -5.88 9.85
CA LYS A 123 6.17 -7.24 9.32
C LYS A 123 5.92 -7.24 7.81
N ASN A 124 4.84 -6.59 7.37
CA ASN A 124 4.48 -6.50 5.95
C ASN A 124 5.60 -5.84 5.14
N LEU A 125 6.10 -4.70 5.59
CA LEU A 125 7.17 -3.98 4.90
C LEU A 125 8.45 -4.82 4.80
N ARG A 126 8.82 -5.54 5.86
CA ARG A 126 9.96 -6.46 5.83
C ARG A 126 9.76 -7.60 4.84
N GLU A 127 8.57 -8.21 4.81
CA GLU A 127 8.25 -9.28 3.86
C GLU A 127 8.35 -8.77 2.41
N ILE A 128 7.79 -7.59 2.13
CA ILE A 128 7.85 -6.94 0.82
C ILE A 128 9.30 -6.69 0.39
N LEU A 129 10.09 -6.04 1.24
CA LEU A 129 11.47 -5.67 0.93
C LEU A 129 12.40 -6.88 0.82
N THR A 130 12.13 -7.97 1.55
CA THR A 130 12.89 -9.23 1.45
C THR A 130 12.66 -9.95 0.14
N ALA A 131 11.46 -9.82 -0.44
CA ALA A 131 11.14 -10.45 -1.73
C ALA A 131 11.86 -9.77 -2.91
N ILE A 132 12.23 -8.49 -2.76
CA ILE A 132 12.84 -7.70 -3.84
C ILE A 132 14.35 -8.04 -3.96
N PRO A 133 14.86 -8.25 -5.19
CA PRO A 133 16.29 -8.47 -5.41
C PRO A 133 17.17 -7.35 -4.82
N ALA A 134 18.30 -7.73 -4.23
CA ALA A 134 19.19 -6.79 -3.53
C ALA A 134 19.87 -5.76 -4.47
N ASP A 135 19.91 -6.03 -5.77
CA ASP A 135 20.41 -5.14 -6.82
C ASP A 135 19.34 -4.20 -7.38
N THR A 136 18.05 -4.45 -7.10
CA THR A 136 16.96 -3.53 -7.43
C THR A 136 16.94 -2.39 -6.41
N GLN A 137 16.99 -1.14 -6.88
CA GLN A 137 16.82 0.01 -6.00
C GLN A 137 15.34 0.16 -5.61
N VAL A 138 15.09 0.40 -4.33
CA VAL A 138 13.75 0.71 -3.82
C VAL A 138 13.71 2.14 -3.25
N ILE A 139 12.62 2.85 -3.53
CA ILE A 139 12.29 4.14 -2.92
C ILE A 139 10.95 4.00 -2.19
N LEU A 140 10.96 4.32 -0.90
CA LEU A 140 9.75 4.42 -0.07
C LEU A 140 9.37 5.89 0.09
N LEU A 141 8.21 6.28 -0.45
CA LEU A 141 7.67 7.62 -0.31
C LEU A 141 7.00 7.79 1.04
N LEU A 142 7.55 8.68 1.86
CA LEU A 142 7.00 9.03 3.17
C LEU A 142 5.85 10.03 3.00
N SER A 143 4.86 9.93 3.88
CA SER A 143 3.73 10.85 3.89
C SER A 143 4.11 12.20 4.51
N SER A 144 3.25 13.20 4.33
CA SER A 144 3.50 14.55 4.85
C SER A 144 3.41 14.59 6.37
N GLU A 145 4.33 15.30 7.00
CA GLU A 145 4.30 15.62 8.44
C GLU A 145 4.03 17.11 8.69
N ASN A 146 3.44 17.81 7.71
CA ASN A 146 3.11 19.22 7.84
C ASN A 146 1.95 19.43 8.83
N PRO A 147 2.16 20.07 10.00
CA PRO A 147 1.11 20.26 11.00
C PRO A 147 0.04 21.26 10.56
N ALA A 148 0.32 22.12 9.57
CA ALA A 148 -0.64 23.11 9.10
C ALA A 148 -1.74 22.51 8.22
N SER A 149 -1.54 21.31 7.68
CA SER A 149 -2.44 20.71 6.68
C SER A 149 -3.36 19.61 7.24
N MET A 150 -3.24 19.27 8.52
CA MET A 150 -4.06 18.21 9.12
C MET A 150 -4.21 18.33 10.65
N PRO A 151 -5.29 17.76 11.23
CA PRO A 151 -5.45 17.61 12.67
C PRO A 151 -4.31 16.81 13.33
N SER A 152 -4.07 17.05 14.63
CA SER A 152 -2.99 16.42 15.39
C SER A 152 -3.02 14.89 15.39
N GLU A 153 -4.19 14.28 15.50
CA GLU A 153 -4.33 12.81 15.50
C GLU A 153 -3.91 12.19 14.15
N ILE A 154 -4.22 12.87 13.04
CA ILE A 154 -3.80 12.44 11.71
C ILE A 154 -2.29 12.64 11.57
N LEU A 155 -1.76 13.78 12.04
CA LEU A 155 -0.32 14.04 12.03
C LEU A 155 0.47 12.98 12.81
N GLU A 156 0.02 12.60 14.01
CA GLU A 156 0.65 11.55 14.82
C GLU A 156 0.69 10.21 14.08
N ARG A 157 -0.38 9.89 13.34
CA ARG A 157 -0.44 8.67 12.51
C ARG A 157 0.59 8.71 11.38
N HIS A 158 0.70 9.83 10.67
CA HIS A 158 1.69 10.02 9.60
C HIS A 158 3.13 9.89 10.16
N GLN A 159 3.41 10.59 11.26
CA GLN A 159 4.71 10.52 11.94
C GLN A 159 5.05 9.10 12.43
N SER A 160 4.07 8.37 12.95
CA SER A 160 4.26 6.99 13.41
C SER A 160 4.62 6.08 12.24
N MET A 161 3.84 6.11 11.16
CA MET A 161 4.13 5.30 9.97
C MET A 161 5.46 5.66 9.32
N ASN A 162 5.78 6.94 9.17
CA ASN A 162 7.07 7.37 8.62
C ASN A 162 8.24 6.88 9.48
N ARG A 163 8.09 6.88 10.81
CA ARG A 163 9.09 6.33 11.74
C ARG A 163 9.25 4.83 11.58
N TRP A 164 8.15 4.07 11.45
CA TRP A 164 8.19 2.63 11.21
C TRP A 164 8.87 2.31 9.89
N THR A 165 8.53 3.03 8.81
CA THR A 165 9.17 2.92 7.49
C THR A 165 10.66 3.18 7.56
N LYS A 166 11.09 4.29 8.17
CA LYS A 166 12.51 4.63 8.38
C LYS A 166 13.22 3.57 9.24
N THR A 167 12.52 2.90 10.15
CA THR A 167 13.11 1.85 10.99
C THR A 167 13.40 0.60 10.19
N GLU A 168 12.47 0.14 9.36
CA GLU A 168 12.71 -1.05 8.51
C GLU A 168 13.71 -0.76 7.39
N GLN A 169 13.67 0.44 6.79
CA GLN A 169 14.60 0.80 5.71
C GLN A 169 16.07 0.65 6.11
N LYS A 170 16.44 0.90 7.37
CA LYS A 170 17.82 0.75 7.85
C LYS A 170 18.38 -0.67 7.70
N ASN A 171 17.52 -1.68 7.56
CA ASN A 171 17.93 -3.07 7.41
C ASN A 171 18.21 -3.45 5.94
N PHE A 172 17.94 -2.57 4.97
CA PHE A 172 18.02 -2.86 3.54
C PHE A 172 18.86 -1.80 2.82
N PRO A 173 20.12 -2.12 2.44
CA PRO A 173 21.04 -1.16 1.82
C PRO A 173 20.56 -0.59 0.48
N ASN A 174 19.77 -1.34 -0.27
CA ASN A 174 19.19 -0.96 -1.56
C ASN A 174 17.87 -0.19 -1.42
N VAL A 175 17.48 0.23 -0.21
CA VAL A 175 16.24 0.95 0.05
C VAL A 175 16.56 2.37 0.51
N SER A 176 15.91 3.36 -0.10
CA SER A 176 15.97 4.76 0.34
C SER A 176 14.57 5.27 0.65
N VAL A 177 14.50 6.33 1.46
CA VAL A 177 13.25 7.04 1.76
C VAL A 177 13.27 8.43 1.16
N ILE A 178 12.13 8.90 0.68
CA ILE A 178 11.95 10.28 0.20
C ILE A 178 10.66 10.83 0.83
N PRO A 179 10.72 11.94 1.59
CA PRO A 179 9.51 12.59 2.08
C PRO A 179 8.83 13.41 0.99
N ILE A 180 7.49 13.34 0.93
CA ILE A 180 6.72 14.14 -0.03
C ILE A 180 6.85 15.65 0.22
N ASP A 181 7.10 16.03 1.48
CA ASP A 181 7.26 17.43 1.89
C ASP A 181 8.46 18.11 1.21
N ASP A 182 9.48 17.36 0.74
CA ASP A 182 10.60 17.91 -0.04
C ASP A 182 10.16 18.53 -1.38
N PHE A 183 8.92 18.28 -1.81
CA PHE A 183 8.36 18.76 -3.09
C PHE A 183 7.21 19.77 -2.90
N VAL A 184 6.87 20.08 -1.66
CA VAL A 184 5.86 21.08 -1.29
C VAL A 184 6.60 22.40 -1.05
N GLU A 185 6.42 23.36 -1.94
CA GLU A 185 7.04 24.68 -1.83
C GLU A 185 6.13 25.71 -1.16
N ASN A 186 4.81 25.50 -1.24
CA ASN A 186 3.80 26.37 -0.64
C ASN A 186 2.74 25.51 0.09
N PRO A 187 2.30 25.90 1.31
CA PRO A 187 1.20 25.25 2.03
C PRO A 187 -0.06 24.97 1.20
N ASP A 188 -0.43 25.88 0.28
CA ASP A 188 -1.62 25.73 -0.59
C ASP A 188 -1.48 24.58 -1.61
N GLU A 189 -0.28 24.04 -1.79
CA GLU A 189 -0.04 22.90 -2.68
C GLU A 189 -0.49 21.58 -2.04
N GLN A 190 -0.83 21.56 -0.76
CA GLN A 190 -1.39 20.40 -0.06
C GLN A 190 -2.90 20.60 0.13
N THR A 191 -3.71 19.84 -0.63
CA THR A 191 -5.17 20.00 -0.65
C THR A 191 -5.87 19.20 0.45
N THR A 192 -5.26 18.10 0.89
CA THR A 192 -5.69 17.31 2.04
C THR A 192 -4.47 16.70 2.73
N SER A 193 -4.66 15.95 3.81
CA SER A 193 -3.58 15.22 4.48
C SER A 193 -2.80 14.26 3.57
N THR A 194 -3.36 13.79 2.43
CA THR A 194 -2.64 12.91 1.47
C THR A 194 -2.77 13.30 0.00
N HIS A 195 -3.40 14.44 -0.30
CA HIS A 195 -3.52 14.90 -1.68
C HIS A 195 -2.79 16.22 -1.85
N PHE A 196 -2.07 16.31 -2.96
CA PHE A 196 -1.28 17.46 -3.35
C PHE A 196 -1.74 17.95 -4.71
N THR A 197 -1.46 19.22 -4.99
CA THR A 197 -1.64 19.77 -6.32
C THR A 197 -0.68 19.11 -7.31
N ARG A 198 -1.02 19.21 -8.60
CA ARG A 198 -0.27 18.54 -9.68
C ARG A 198 1.22 18.90 -9.72
N ILE A 199 1.59 20.12 -9.33
CA ILE A 199 2.98 20.60 -9.39
C ILE A 199 3.91 19.83 -8.44
N VAL A 200 3.41 19.45 -7.26
CA VAL A 200 4.17 18.62 -6.29
C VAL A 200 4.55 17.28 -6.93
N TYR A 201 3.58 16.61 -7.57
CA TYR A 201 3.85 15.35 -8.28
C TYR A 201 4.78 15.52 -9.48
N GLN A 202 4.74 16.67 -10.17
CA GLN A 202 5.70 16.97 -11.25
C GLN A 202 7.13 17.11 -10.72
N ARG A 203 7.33 17.83 -9.60
CA ARG A 203 8.64 17.95 -8.95
C ARG A 203 9.16 16.59 -8.47
N LEU A 204 8.32 15.79 -7.83
CA LEU A 204 8.64 14.41 -7.44
C LEU A 204 9.04 13.55 -8.64
N ALA A 205 8.24 13.55 -9.71
CA ALA A 205 8.53 12.77 -10.91
C ALA A 205 9.86 13.18 -11.57
N LEU A 206 10.19 14.47 -11.60
CA LEU A 206 11.48 14.95 -12.09
C LEU A 206 12.64 14.42 -11.25
N ARG A 207 12.51 14.41 -9.92
CA ARG A 207 13.51 13.84 -9.02
C ARG A 207 13.68 12.34 -9.23
N LEU A 208 12.59 11.58 -9.32
CA LEU A 208 12.62 10.13 -9.56
C LEU A 208 13.26 9.79 -10.92
N LYS A 209 12.97 10.57 -11.97
CA LYS A 209 13.58 10.43 -13.29
C LYS A 209 15.10 10.64 -13.26
N GLN A 210 15.59 11.57 -12.44
CA GLN A 210 17.03 11.77 -12.27
C GLN A 210 17.69 10.57 -11.58
N VAL A 211 17.04 10.01 -10.55
CA VAL A 211 17.52 8.79 -9.87
C VAL A 211 17.58 7.62 -10.85
N TYR A 212 16.50 7.38 -11.59
CA TYR A 212 16.45 6.32 -12.60
C TYR A 212 17.59 6.44 -13.63
N ARG A 213 17.81 7.64 -14.20
CA ARG A 213 18.91 7.89 -15.14
C ARG A 213 20.29 7.69 -14.55
N TYR A 214 20.46 7.96 -13.25
CA TYR A 214 21.72 7.70 -12.56
C TYR A 214 21.95 6.18 -12.44
N LEU A 215 20.93 5.42 -12.07
CA LEU A 215 21.01 3.96 -11.98
C LEU A 215 21.33 3.34 -13.33
N GLU A 216 20.64 3.73 -14.41
CA GLU A 216 20.90 3.23 -15.78
C GLU A 216 22.36 3.42 -16.22
N ARG A 217 22.99 4.53 -15.83
CA ARG A 217 24.39 4.83 -16.23
C ARG A 217 25.42 4.02 -15.44
N ASN A 218 25.14 3.72 -14.18
CA ASN A 218 26.11 3.08 -13.28
C ASN A 218 25.90 1.57 -13.14
N HIS A 219 24.71 1.08 -13.48
CA HIS A 219 24.33 -0.33 -13.47
C HIS A 219 23.62 -0.68 -14.79
N PRO A 220 24.32 -0.69 -15.93
CA PRO A 220 23.72 -1.05 -17.21
C PRO A 220 23.20 -2.49 -17.13
N VAL A 221 21.92 -2.68 -17.45
CA VAL A 221 21.33 -4.02 -17.61
C VAL A 221 22.17 -4.73 -18.69
N PRO A 222 22.71 -5.95 -18.42
CA PRO A 222 23.40 -6.70 -19.46
C PRO A 222 22.48 -6.86 -20.66
N GLU A 223 22.95 -6.48 -21.86
CA GLU A 223 22.21 -6.74 -23.09
C GLU A 223 21.82 -8.22 -23.10
N GLN A 224 20.52 -8.50 -23.11
CA GLN A 224 20.04 -9.84 -23.40
C GLN A 224 20.65 -10.23 -24.73
N GLN A 225 21.56 -11.20 -24.72
CA GLN A 225 22.05 -11.83 -25.94
C GLN A 225 20.83 -12.43 -26.63
N VAL A 226 20.32 -11.71 -27.62
CA VAL A 226 19.38 -12.25 -28.59
C VAL A 226 20.16 -13.31 -29.35
N SER A 227 20.08 -14.55 -28.89
CA SER A 227 20.56 -15.70 -29.61
C SER A 227 19.79 -15.77 -30.93
N ALA A 228 20.51 -15.54 -32.03
CA ALA A 228 20.06 -15.71 -33.40
C ALA A 228 19.74 -17.16 -33.74
#